data_AF-A0A261BJB9-F1
#
_entry.id   AF-A0A261BJB9-F1
#
_cell.length_a   1.000
_cell.length_b   1.000
_cell.length_c   1.000
_cell.angle_alpha   90.00
_cell.angle_beta   90.00
_cell.angle_gamma   90.00
#
_symmetry.space_group_name_H-M   'P 1'
#
loop_
_entity.id
_entity.type
_entity.pdbx_description
1 polymer ?
#
loop_
_entity_poly.entity_id
_entity_poly.type
_entity_poly.pdbx_seq_one_letter_code
_entity_poly.pdbx_strand_id
1 'polypeptide(L)'
;MPRSKCAFCLDIRMQSDMTRVPRNNEALQMWFRTLGNEFENRVLGATSRVFICREHVPNAAPRRSRFGIPYETRGLHEENVSVDENPVYLNFEDDMLLDDDFVVVNEEVLEDNNDFEYIPTQNEEKEQEDVDLAEKDVKLIDYIIIDHSILLNAILYCRNCHSADVGFDQERISGANISMNLTCNSCQSTWKWCSSQRMIDGKSFMVNRDISTACSVTGMSYHKFSTCCETLRIPILTESEHCKIVKNHVAPLVTNEYNKLQEEVLEIVVDEAEKRGSLDLSGDAQYDSPGFSALNCRYALIDVATDFVVDVEH
;
A
#
# COMPACT_ATOMS: atom_id res chain seq x y z
N MET A 1 1.13 -6.37 6.07
CA MET A 1 1.99 -7.40 6.70
C MET A 1 2.07 -8.63 5.80
N PRO A 2 3.23 -9.31 5.70
CA PRO A 2 3.40 -10.45 4.80
C PRO A 2 2.46 -11.60 5.19
N ARG A 3 1.85 -12.25 4.20
CA ARG A 3 1.02 -13.46 4.39
C ARG A 3 1.79 -14.70 3.98
N SER A 4 1.53 -15.83 4.60
CA SER A 4 2.19 -17.08 4.26
C SER A 4 1.23 -18.26 4.32
N LYS A 5 1.48 -19.24 3.47
CA LYS A 5 0.72 -20.48 3.46
C LYS A 5 1.21 -21.37 4.59
N CYS A 6 0.29 -21.85 5.42
CA CYS A 6 0.56 -22.82 6.46
C CYS A 6 0.99 -24.14 5.83
N ALA A 7 2.13 -24.70 6.21
CA ALA A 7 2.51 -26.02 5.70
C ALA A 7 1.69 -27.18 6.27
N PHE A 8 0.99 -26.96 7.39
CA PHE A 8 0.11 -27.96 8.00
C PHE A 8 -1.30 -27.91 7.41
N CYS A 9 -2.10 -26.88 7.71
CA CYS A 9 -3.49 -26.78 7.24
C CYS A 9 -3.67 -26.17 5.84
N LEU A 10 -2.60 -25.66 5.21
CA LEU A 10 -2.63 -25.04 3.89
C LEU A 10 -3.36 -23.69 3.79
N ASP A 11 -3.88 -23.15 4.89
CA ASP A 11 -4.47 -21.81 4.95
C ASP A 11 -3.44 -20.70 4.74
N ILE A 12 -3.87 -19.59 4.17
CA ILE A 12 -3.04 -18.39 4.00
C ILE A 12 -3.41 -17.39 5.09
N ARG A 13 -2.47 -17.10 5.99
CA ARG A 13 -2.68 -16.16 7.11
C ARG A 13 -1.59 -15.10 7.17
N MET A 14 -1.81 -14.05 7.96
CA MET A 14 -0.78 -13.06 8.22
C MET A 14 0.37 -13.72 9.00
N GLN A 15 1.62 -13.41 8.63
CA GLN A 15 2.79 -13.95 9.32
C GLN A 15 2.84 -13.57 10.81
N SER A 16 2.17 -12.48 11.21
CA SER A 16 1.95 -12.11 12.61
C SER A 16 1.28 -13.23 13.41
N ASP A 17 0.38 -13.99 12.76
CA ASP A 17 -0.45 -15.03 13.36
C ASP A 17 0.12 -16.44 13.09
N MET A 18 1.37 -16.50 12.63
CA MET A 18 2.06 -17.72 12.24
C MET A 18 3.38 -17.88 12.98
N THR A 19 3.84 -19.12 13.05
CA THR A 19 5.11 -19.54 13.64
C THR A 19 6.00 -20.11 12.54
N ARG A 20 7.27 -19.71 12.53
CA ARG A 20 8.26 -20.22 11.58
C ARG A 20 8.68 -21.63 11.97
N VAL A 21 8.79 -22.51 10.99
CA VAL A 21 9.32 -23.86 11.19
C VAL A 21 10.84 -23.77 11.50
N PRO A 22 11.34 -24.45 12.55
CA PRO A 22 12.77 -24.44 12.89
C PRO A 22 13.64 -25.03 11.78
N ARG A 23 14.93 -24.69 11.76
CA ARG A 23 15.94 -25.29 10.85
C ARG A 23 16.88 -26.28 11.53
N ASN A 24 16.88 -26.32 12.86
CA ASN A 24 17.70 -27.28 13.61
C ASN A 24 17.10 -28.69 13.45
N ASN A 25 17.91 -29.67 13.07
CA ASN A 25 17.51 -31.06 12.87
C ASN A 25 16.79 -31.66 14.08
N GLU A 26 17.26 -31.39 15.31
CA GLU A 26 16.63 -31.95 16.52
C GLU A 26 15.21 -31.42 16.73
N ALA A 27 15.00 -30.10 16.54
CA ALA A 27 13.69 -29.47 16.64
C ALA A 27 12.78 -29.90 15.48
N LEU A 28 13.32 -30.03 14.26
CA LEU A 28 12.58 -30.43 13.08
C LEU A 28 12.01 -31.85 13.22
N GLN A 29 12.82 -32.78 13.75
CA GLN A 29 12.41 -34.16 14.01
C GLN A 29 11.24 -34.25 15.00
N MET A 30 11.21 -33.38 16.02
CA MET A 30 10.07 -33.30 16.93
C MET A 30 8.80 -32.83 16.19
N TRP A 31 8.91 -31.84 15.31
CA TRP A 31 7.76 -31.35 14.54
C TRP A 31 7.23 -32.39 13.54
N PHE A 32 8.11 -33.19 12.93
CA PHE A 32 7.72 -34.27 12.03
C PHE A 32 6.97 -35.39 12.76
N ARG A 33 7.43 -35.74 13.97
CA ARG A 33 6.72 -36.70 14.83
C ARG A 33 5.32 -36.21 15.21
N THR A 34 5.16 -34.93 15.53
CA THR A 34 3.87 -34.37 15.96
C THR A 34 2.89 -34.15 14.80
N LEU A 35 3.36 -33.62 13.67
CA LEU A 35 2.48 -33.19 12.56
C LEU A 35 2.37 -34.20 11.42
N GLY A 36 3.18 -35.26 11.45
CA GLY A 36 3.11 -36.40 10.55
C GLY A 36 3.81 -36.21 9.20
N ASN A 37 3.83 -37.31 8.44
CA ASN A 37 4.64 -37.46 7.22
C ASN A 37 4.26 -36.49 6.08
N GLU A 38 3.00 -36.05 6.01
CA GLU A 38 2.57 -35.07 5.00
C GLU A 38 3.22 -33.71 5.21
N PHE A 39 3.35 -33.29 6.48
CA PHE A 39 4.04 -32.06 6.82
C PHE A 39 5.54 -32.17 6.57
N GLU A 40 6.16 -33.30 6.93
CA GLU A 40 7.57 -33.58 6.67
C GLU A 40 7.93 -33.46 5.19
N ASN A 41 7.18 -34.13 4.31
CA ASN A 41 7.42 -34.08 2.87
C ASN A 41 7.35 -32.64 2.31
N ARG A 42 6.43 -31.82 2.83
CA ARG A 42 6.27 -30.42 2.41
C ARG A 42 7.41 -29.53 2.90
N VAL A 43 7.94 -29.79 4.09
CA VAL A 43 9.07 -29.02 4.63
C VAL A 43 10.38 -29.40 3.95
N LEU A 44 10.63 -30.70 3.70
CA LEU A 44 11.84 -31.16 3.03
C LEU A 44 11.87 -30.78 1.54
N GLY A 45 10.71 -30.69 0.88
CA GLY A 45 10.59 -30.23 -0.50
C GLY A 45 10.60 -28.70 -0.68
N ALA A 46 10.58 -27.93 0.41
CA ALA A 46 10.51 -26.48 0.34
C ALA A 46 11.89 -25.83 0.15
N THR A 47 12.02 -24.99 -0.88
CA THR A 47 13.22 -24.19 -1.14
C THR A 47 13.31 -22.92 -0.28
N SER A 48 12.20 -22.53 0.36
CA SER A 48 12.08 -21.30 1.14
C SER A 48 11.58 -21.57 2.57
N ARG A 49 11.69 -20.57 3.45
CA ARG A 49 11.29 -20.73 4.86
C ARG A 49 9.79 -20.98 4.99
N VAL A 50 9.44 -22.01 5.74
CA VAL A 50 8.07 -22.50 5.89
C VAL A 50 7.45 -22.00 7.20
N PHE A 51 6.12 -21.81 7.20
CA PHE A 51 5.35 -21.28 8.33
C PHE A 51 4.17 -22.20 8.69
N ILE A 52 3.74 -22.16 9.95
CA ILE A 52 2.55 -22.84 10.49
C ILE A 52 1.66 -21.83 11.22
N CYS A 53 0.34 -22.00 11.22
CA CYS A 53 -0.58 -21.13 11.96
C CYS A 53 -0.41 -21.35 13.47
N ARG A 54 -0.48 -20.26 14.26
CA ARG A 54 -0.34 -20.32 15.72
C ARG A 54 -1.43 -21.18 16.39
N GLU A 55 -2.58 -21.34 15.75
CA GLU A 55 -3.68 -22.21 16.22
C GLU A 55 -3.28 -23.69 16.32
N HIS A 56 -2.31 -24.14 15.52
CA HIS A 56 -1.77 -25.52 15.60
C HIS A 56 -0.71 -25.65 16.71
N VAL A 57 -0.49 -24.59 17.50
CA VAL A 57 0.56 -24.51 18.52
C VAL A 57 -0.01 -23.89 19.80
N PRO A 58 -0.77 -24.64 20.62
CA PRO A 58 -1.43 -24.09 21.81
C PRO A 58 -0.44 -23.61 22.87
N ASN A 59 -0.75 -22.51 23.58
CA ASN A 59 0.10 -21.71 24.49
C ASN A 59 1.16 -20.82 23.82
N ALA A 60 0.86 -20.28 22.63
CA ALA A 60 1.70 -19.25 22.02
C ALA A 60 1.48 -17.90 22.74
N ALA A 61 2.31 -17.60 23.74
CA ALA A 61 2.47 -16.22 24.23
C ALA A 61 2.67 -15.27 23.02
N PRO A 62 2.17 -14.01 23.09
CA PRO A 62 2.14 -13.09 21.95
C PRO A 62 3.49 -12.92 21.25
N ARG A 63 4.59 -13.07 22.00
CA ARG A 63 5.91 -13.46 21.49
C ARG A 63 6.28 -14.83 22.05
N ARG A 64 6.32 -15.87 21.21
CA ARG A 64 7.03 -17.11 21.57
C ARG A 64 8.52 -16.95 21.27
N SER A 65 9.33 -17.38 22.24
CA SER A 65 10.72 -17.79 22.06
C SER A 65 10.84 -18.72 20.85
N ARG A 66 11.94 -18.59 20.10
CA ARG A 66 12.23 -19.21 18.79
C ARG A 66 12.14 -20.76 18.73
N PHE A 67 11.69 -21.43 19.80
CA PHE A 67 11.81 -22.88 20.01
C PHE A 67 10.51 -23.60 20.41
N GLY A 68 9.34 -22.95 20.36
CA GLY A 68 8.07 -23.59 20.75
C GLY A 68 7.64 -24.72 19.80
N ILE A 69 7.40 -25.92 20.33
CA ILE A 69 6.98 -27.09 19.56
C ILE A 69 5.43 -27.14 19.47
N PRO A 70 4.84 -27.52 18.31
CA PRO A 70 3.42 -27.85 18.16
C PRO A 70 3.03 -29.05 19.02
N TYR A 71 1.81 -29.06 19.56
CA TYR A 71 1.22 -30.26 20.16
C TYR A 71 0.32 -30.95 19.13
N GLU A 72 0.12 -32.26 19.31
CA GLU A 72 -0.77 -33.06 18.45
C GLU A 72 -2.20 -32.51 18.50
N THR A 73 -2.61 -31.72 17.50
CA THR A 73 -4.03 -31.41 17.29
C THR A 73 -4.65 -32.52 16.45
N ARG A 74 -4.98 -33.63 17.09
CA ARG A 74 -5.89 -34.64 16.56
C ARG A 74 -7.23 -34.55 17.27
N GLY A 75 -8.22 -34.01 16.58
CA GLY A 75 -9.64 -34.36 16.73
C GLY A 75 -10.35 -33.90 18.01
N LEU A 76 -11.54 -33.31 17.82
CA LEU A 76 -12.60 -33.36 18.82
C LEU A 76 -12.85 -34.83 19.19
N HIS A 77 -12.43 -35.24 20.39
CA HIS A 77 -13.12 -36.24 21.19
C HIS A 77 -12.77 -36.00 22.67
N GLU A 78 -13.80 -35.89 23.48
CA GLU A 78 -13.77 -35.78 24.94
C GLU A 78 -12.93 -36.90 25.56
N GLU A 79 -12.10 -36.59 26.56
CA GLU A 79 -12.20 -37.14 27.94
C GLU A 79 -11.06 -36.66 28.84
N ASN A 80 -11.35 -36.70 30.14
CA ASN A 80 -10.70 -36.12 31.32
C ASN A 80 -9.22 -36.50 31.55
N VAL A 81 -8.48 -35.67 32.32
CA VAL A 81 -7.71 -36.02 33.57
C VAL A 81 -6.71 -34.91 33.95
N SER A 82 -6.38 -34.90 35.24
CA SER A 82 -5.94 -33.87 36.19
C SER A 82 -4.42 -33.74 36.45
N VAL A 83 -4.03 -32.52 36.88
CA VAL A 83 -3.13 -32.15 38.01
C VAL A 83 -1.59 -32.29 37.91
N ASP A 84 -0.95 -31.20 38.36
CA ASP A 84 0.41 -30.95 38.89
C ASP A 84 1.68 -31.23 38.06
N GLU A 85 2.47 -30.17 37.81
CA GLU A 85 3.72 -29.90 38.54
C GLU A 85 4.41 -28.60 38.03
N ASN A 86 4.84 -27.78 38.98
CA ASN A 86 5.74 -26.62 38.84
C ASN A 86 6.99 -26.96 39.71
N PRO A 87 8.11 -26.20 39.76
CA PRO A 87 8.75 -25.22 38.85
C PRO A 87 10.28 -25.50 38.67
N VAL A 88 11.08 -24.66 37.98
CA VAL A 88 12.47 -24.25 38.41
C VAL A 88 12.91 -22.99 37.62
N TYR A 89 13.34 -21.96 38.36
CA TYR A 89 13.98 -20.72 37.90
C TYR A 89 15.45 -20.92 37.49
N LEU A 90 15.90 -20.26 36.43
CA LEU A 90 17.27 -19.71 36.36
C LEU A 90 17.24 -18.36 35.62
N ASN A 91 17.51 -17.30 36.38
CA ASN A 91 17.87 -15.98 35.87
C ASN A 91 19.26 -16.04 35.24
N PHE A 92 19.43 -15.42 34.08
CA PHE A 92 20.66 -14.71 33.74
C PHE A 92 20.26 -13.40 33.06
N GLU A 93 20.64 -12.31 33.72
CA GLU A 93 20.63 -10.94 33.23
C GLU A 93 21.62 -10.83 32.06
N ASP A 94 21.21 -10.18 30.96
CA ASP A 94 21.99 -9.07 30.39
C ASP A 94 21.24 -8.40 29.22
N ASP A 95 21.25 -7.08 29.33
CA ASP A 95 21.02 -5.99 28.37
C ASP A 95 19.66 -5.72 27.70
N MET A 96 19.13 -4.58 28.15
CA MET A 96 18.09 -3.76 27.57
C MET A 96 18.52 -3.14 26.24
N LEU A 97 17.62 -3.10 25.25
CA LEU A 97 17.24 -1.86 24.57
C LEU A 97 15.76 -1.94 24.17
N LEU A 98 15.03 -0.89 24.53
CA LEU A 98 13.58 -0.74 24.49
C LEU A 98 13.07 -0.33 23.11
N ASP A 99 11.80 -0.70 22.91
CA ASP A 99 10.83 -0.13 21.96
C ASP A 99 10.70 1.39 22.18
N ASP A 100 10.47 2.15 21.10
CA ASP A 100 9.82 3.46 21.15
C ASP A 100 8.67 3.50 20.13
N ASP A 101 7.50 3.07 20.61
CA ASP A 101 6.19 3.51 20.15
C ASP A 101 5.85 4.80 20.93
N PHE A 102 5.71 5.93 20.25
CA PHE A 102 5.36 7.20 20.88
C PHE A 102 3.84 7.30 21.08
N VAL A 103 3.42 7.23 22.35
CA VAL A 103 2.11 7.63 22.88
C VAL A 103 2.22 9.06 23.40
N VAL A 104 1.33 9.96 22.99
CA VAL A 104 1.13 11.26 23.65
C VAL A 104 -0.28 11.33 24.21
N VAL A 105 -0.38 11.38 25.53
CA VAL A 105 -1.45 12.04 26.29
C VAL A 105 -0.77 12.58 27.56
N ASN A 106 -0.76 13.88 27.83
CA ASN A 106 -1.73 14.68 28.59
C ASN A 106 -1.20 16.14 28.58
N GLU A 107 -1.91 17.24 28.81
CA GLU A 107 -3.31 17.60 29.07
C GLU A 107 -3.23 19.07 29.53
N GLU A 108 -3.88 20.03 28.88
CA GLU A 108 -4.36 21.23 29.57
C GLU A 108 -5.72 21.63 28.99
N VAL A 109 -6.68 21.66 29.91
CA VAL A 109 -8.09 21.94 29.75
C VAL A 109 -8.28 23.44 29.54
N LEU A 110 -8.98 23.82 28.47
CA LEU A 110 -9.78 25.05 28.47
C LEU A 110 -11.18 24.71 27.96
N GLU A 111 -12.12 24.78 28.90
CA GLU A 111 -13.55 24.81 28.65
C GLU A 111 -13.89 26.00 27.75
N ASP A 112 -14.66 25.78 26.68
CA ASP A 112 -15.68 26.76 26.34
C ASP A 112 -16.95 26.06 25.84
N ASN A 113 -18.04 26.43 26.52
CA ASN A 113 -19.39 25.94 26.31
C ASN A 113 -19.99 26.66 25.11
N ASN A 114 -20.47 25.92 24.11
CA ASN A 114 -21.73 26.20 23.37
C ASN A 114 -21.88 25.26 22.16
N ASP A 115 -22.40 24.05 22.40
CA ASP A 115 -23.11 23.31 21.34
C ASP A 115 -24.49 23.96 21.15
N PHE A 116 -24.60 24.91 20.20
CA PHE A 116 -25.90 25.31 19.67
C PHE A 116 -26.30 24.31 18.58
N GLU A 117 -27.10 23.33 18.99
CA GLU A 117 -27.85 22.46 18.08
C GLU A 117 -28.86 23.33 17.30
N TYR A 118 -28.63 23.50 15.99
CA TYR A 118 -29.50 24.31 15.14
C TYR A 118 -30.83 23.59 14.88
N ILE A 119 -31.92 24.16 15.41
CA ILE A 119 -33.31 23.73 15.17
C ILE A 119 -33.93 24.71 14.16
N PRO A 120 -34.32 24.28 12.94
CA PRO A 120 -34.95 25.17 11.98
C PRO A 120 -36.41 25.41 12.34
N THR A 121 -36.74 26.62 12.78
CA THR A 121 -38.12 27.11 12.84
C THR A 121 -38.56 27.63 11.48
N GLN A 122 -39.70 27.15 11.01
CA GLN A 122 -40.41 27.61 9.83
C GLN A 122 -40.73 29.10 9.94
N ASN A 123 -40.33 29.89 8.93
CA ASN A 123 -41.12 31.00 8.43
C ASN A 123 -40.74 31.28 6.98
N GLU A 124 -41.75 31.17 6.12
CA GLU A 124 -41.71 31.51 4.70
C GLU A 124 -41.68 33.03 4.53
N GLU A 125 -40.59 33.59 4.01
CA GLU A 125 -40.66 34.83 3.23
C GLU A 125 -39.78 34.69 1.98
N LYS A 126 -40.42 34.93 0.84
CA LYS A 126 -39.89 34.79 -0.51
C LYS A 126 -38.82 35.85 -0.76
N GLU A 127 -37.58 35.42 -0.95
CA GLU A 127 -36.60 36.19 -1.72
C GLU A 127 -36.41 35.51 -3.08
N GLN A 128 -36.49 36.32 -4.12
CA GLN A 128 -36.31 35.91 -5.50
C GLN A 128 -34.89 35.37 -5.66
N GLU A 129 -34.77 34.06 -5.86
CA GLU A 129 -33.54 33.48 -6.39
C GLU A 129 -33.42 33.92 -7.85
N ASP A 130 -32.65 34.99 -8.08
CA ASP A 130 -31.83 35.07 -9.28
C ASP A 130 -30.99 33.79 -9.29
N VAL A 131 -31.42 32.82 -10.11
CA VAL A 131 -30.66 31.60 -10.35
C VAL A 131 -29.42 32.02 -11.12
N ASP A 132 -28.38 32.42 -10.39
CA ASP A 132 -27.01 32.26 -10.84
C ASP A 132 -26.85 30.77 -11.16
N LEU A 133 -27.06 30.43 -12.44
CA LEU A 133 -26.61 29.18 -13.02
C LEU A 133 -25.08 29.23 -12.97
N ALA A 134 -24.51 29.08 -11.78
CA ALA A 134 -23.13 28.70 -11.61
C ALA A 134 -22.96 27.46 -12.49
N GLU A 135 -22.16 27.59 -13.55
CA GLU A 135 -21.76 26.47 -14.37
C GLU A 135 -21.21 25.43 -13.41
N LYS A 136 -22.01 24.40 -13.11
CA LYS A 136 -21.54 23.29 -12.29
C LYS A 136 -20.40 22.69 -13.06
N ASP A 137 -19.17 22.91 -12.58
CA ASP A 137 -17.97 22.26 -13.09
C ASP A 137 -18.29 20.78 -13.28
N VAL A 138 -18.43 20.37 -14.54
CA VAL A 138 -18.70 18.99 -14.88
C VAL A 138 -17.42 18.24 -14.56
N LYS A 139 -17.40 17.52 -13.44
CA LYS A 139 -16.26 16.67 -13.08
C LYS A 139 -16.05 15.64 -14.18
N LEU A 140 -14.92 15.76 -14.87
CA LEU A 140 -14.47 14.78 -15.84
C LEU A 140 -14.11 13.48 -15.10
N ILE A 141 -14.60 12.35 -15.63
CA ILE A 141 -14.34 11.01 -15.09
C ILE A 141 -13.48 10.26 -16.11
N ASP A 142 -12.21 10.04 -15.79
CA ASP A 142 -11.29 9.31 -16.67
C ASP A 142 -11.33 7.79 -16.45
N TYR A 143 -11.54 7.36 -15.21
CA TYR A 143 -11.46 5.95 -14.81
C TYR A 143 -12.58 5.53 -13.86
N ILE A 144 -13.05 4.28 -14.01
CA ILE A 144 -14.06 3.66 -13.17
C ILE A 144 -13.59 2.25 -12.81
N ILE A 145 -13.72 1.86 -11.54
CA ILE A 145 -13.50 0.48 -11.09
C ILE A 145 -14.81 -0.29 -11.31
N ILE A 146 -14.76 -1.39 -12.06
CA ILE A 146 -15.93 -2.17 -12.46
C ILE A 146 -15.64 -3.65 -12.24
N ASP A 147 -16.63 -4.40 -11.75
CA ASP A 147 -16.55 -5.86 -11.66
C ASP A 147 -16.33 -6.50 -13.03
N HIS A 148 -15.35 -7.40 -13.09
CA HIS A 148 -14.94 -8.03 -14.34
C HIS A 148 -16.08 -8.77 -15.06
N SER A 149 -16.92 -9.50 -14.31
CA SER A 149 -18.06 -10.23 -14.88
C SER A 149 -19.12 -9.30 -15.49
N ILE A 150 -19.38 -8.17 -14.85
CA ILE A 150 -20.31 -7.15 -15.35
C ILE A 150 -19.77 -6.53 -16.63
N LEU A 151 -18.47 -6.21 -16.65
CA LEU A 151 -17.79 -5.68 -17.83
C LEU A 151 -17.84 -6.68 -19.00
N LEU A 152 -17.53 -7.95 -18.77
CA LEU A 152 -17.59 -9.00 -19.80
C LEU A 152 -18.98 -9.08 -20.44
N ASN A 153 -20.04 -9.06 -19.62
CA ASN A 153 -21.41 -9.07 -20.14
C ASN A 153 -21.72 -7.86 -21.04
N ALA A 154 -21.11 -6.70 -20.78
CA ALA A 154 -21.30 -5.50 -21.59
C ALA A 154 -20.50 -5.51 -22.91
N ILE A 155 -19.32 -6.17 -22.93
CA ILE A 155 -18.42 -6.15 -24.10
C ILE A 155 -18.55 -7.38 -25.01
N LEU A 156 -19.08 -8.50 -24.51
CA LEU A 156 -19.38 -9.71 -25.28
C LEU A 156 -20.70 -9.57 -26.05
N TYR A 157 -20.78 -8.53 -26.86
CA TYR A 157 -21.94 -8.20 -27.67
C TYR A 157 -21.50 -7.68 -29.04
N CYS A 158 -22.02 -8.30 -30.11
CA CYS A 158 -21.65 -7.91 -31.47
C CYS A 158 -22.45 -6.68 -31.92
N ARG A 159 -21.76 -5.57 -32.18
CA ARG A 159 -22.40 -4.34 -32.68
C ARG A 159 -22.83 -4.40 -34.15
N ASN A 160 -22.42 -5.43 -34.89
CA ASN A 160 -22.76 -5.60 -36.30
C ASN A 160 -24.04 -6.42 -36.50
N CYS A 161 -24.15 -7.57 -35.82
CA CYS A 161 -25.30 -8.47 -35.95
C CYS A 161 -26.17 -8.61 -34.70
N HIS A 162 -25.88 -7.85 -33.64
CA HIS A 162 -26.62 -7.82 -32.37
C HIS A 162 -26.64 -9.16 -31.59
N SER A 163 -25.77 -10.11 -31.96
CA SER A 163 -25.62 -11.39 -31.27
C SER A 163 -24.83 -11.25 -29.97
N ALA A 164 -25.26 -11.98 -28.93
CA ALA A 164 -24.52 -12.17 -27.68
C ALA A 164 -23.51 -13.34 -27.76
N ASP A 165 -23.48 -14.08 -28.87
CA ASP A 165 -22.53 -15.15 -29.10
C ASP A 165 -21.20 -14.59 -29.62
N VAL A 166 -20.48 -13.96 -28.69
CA VAL A 166 -19.16 -13.36 -28.90
C VAL A 166 -18.16 -14.06 -27.98
N GLY A 167 -17.13 -14.63 -28.59
CA GLY A 167 -15.99 -15.21 -27.87
C GLY A 167 -14.75 -14.31 -27.93
N PHE A 168 -13.71 -14.70 -27.19
CA PHE A 168 -12.42 -14.05 -27.21
C PHE A 168 -11.28 -15.06 -27.10
N ASP A 169 -10.08 -14.67 -27.57
CA ASP A 169 -8.89 -15.53 -27.58
C ASP A 169 -8.34 -15.77 -26.17
N GLN A 170 -7.76 -14.72 -25.58
CA GLN A 170 -7.18 -14.70 -24.25
C GLN A 170 -7.12 -13.26 -23.77
N GLU A 171 -7.44 -13.05 -22.50
CA GLU A 171 -7.19 -11.78 -21.83
C GLU A 171 -5.69 -11.49 -21.75
N ARG A 172 -5.29 -10.36 -22.32
CA ARG A 172 -3.94 -9.82 -22.23
C ARG A 172 -3.92 -8.73 -21.18
N ILE A 173 -3.30 -9.03 -20.05
CA ILE A 173 -3.11 -8.12 -18.92
C ILE A 173 -1.74 -7.43 -19.06
N SER A 174 -1.72 -6.10 -18.95
CA SER A 174 -0.50 -5.29 -18.95
C SER A 174 -0.68 -4.18 -17.92
N GLY A 175 -0.14 -4.39 -16.73
CA GLY A 175 -0.45 -3.56 -15.57
C GLY A 175 -1.95 -3.54 -15.28
N ALA A 176 -2.52 -2.34 -15.13
CA ALA A 176 -3.96 -2.14 -14.95
C ALA A 176 -4.77 -2.21 -16.26
N ASN A 177 -4.11 -2.33 -17.43
CA ASN A 177 -4.80 -2.48 -18.70
C ASN A 177 -5.14 -3.95 -19.00
N ILE A 178 -6.38 -4.19 -19.42
CA ILE A 178 -6.85 -5.47 -19.96
C ILE A 178 -7.19 -5.27 -21.44
N SER A 179 -6.80 -6.21 -22.29
CA SER A 179 -7.15 -6.21 -23.72
C SER A 179 -7.45 -7.60 -24.24
N MET A 180 -8.31 -7.68 -25.25
CA MET A 180 -8.76 -8.95 -25.84
C MET A 180 -9.11 -8.76 -27.31
N ASN A 181 -8.96 -9.83 -28.11
CA ASN A 181 -9.50 -9.89 -29.46
C ASN A 181 -10.83 -10.62 -29.39
N LEU A 182 -11.89 -9.91 -29.75
CA LEU A 182 -13.27 -10.39 -29.75
C LEU A 182 -13.65 -10.88 -31.14
N THR A 183 -14.38 -11.99 -31.19
CA THR A 183 -14.89 -12.59 -32.42
C THR A 183 -16.35 -12.97 -32.22
N CYS A 184 -17.23 -12.49 -33.11
CA CYS A 184 -18.62 -12.93 -33.12
C CYS A 184 -18.75 -14.25 -33.86
N ASN A 185 -19.31 -15.27 -33.21
CA ASN A 185 -19.48 -16.60 -33.81
C ASN A 185 -20.61 -16.62 -34.85
N SER A 186 -21.57 -15.70 -34.77
CA SER A 186 -22.70 -15.62 -35.70
C SER A 186 -22.34 -14.99 -37.05
N CYS A 187 -21.56 -13.90 -37.07
CA CYS A 187 -21.23 -13.16 -38.30
C CYS A 187 -19.72 -13.11 -38.61
N GLN A 188 -18.88 -13.76 -37.80
CA GLN A 188 -17.43 -13.86 -37.97
C GLN A 188 -16.67 -12.51 -37.95
N SER A 189 -17.32 -11.42 -37.52
CA SER A 189 -16.68 -10.12 -37.34
C SER A 189 -15.73 -10.15 -36.15
N THR A 190 -14.57 -9.53 -36.29
CA THR A 190 -13.53 -9.45 -35.26
C THR A 190 -13.20 -8.01 -34.90
N TRP A 191 -12.90 -7.75 -33.63
CA TRP A 191 -12.46 -6.43 -33.16
C TRP A 191 -11.59 -6.54 -31.93
N LYS A 192 -10.87 -5.48 -31.61
CA LYS A 192 -10.01 -5.39 -30.43
C LYS A 192 -10.65 -4.50 -29.38
N TRP A 193 -10.70 -4.98 -28.15
CA TRP A 193 -11.10 -4.19 -26.99
C TRP A 193 -9.92 -3.96 -26.06
N CYS A 194 -9.79 -2.75 -25.51
CA CYS A 194 -8.78 -2.37 -24.51
C CYS A 194 -9.44 -1.52 -23.42
N SER A 195 -9.10 -1.73 -22.15
CA SER A 195 -9.63 -0.96 -21.02
C SER A 195 -9.01 0.43 -20.88
N SER A 196 -7.85 0.69 -21.50
CA SER A 196 -7.18 1.98 -21.50
C SER A 196 -6.75 2.39 -22.91
N GLN A 197 -6.70 3.69 -23.12
CA GLN A 197 -6.05 4.28 -24.29
C GLN A 197 -4.57 3.88 -24.34
N ARG A 198 -4.10 3.63 -25.56
CA ARG A 198 -2.70 3.37 -25.86
C ARG A 198 -1.97 4.69 -26.01
N MET A 199 -0.75 4.71 -25.52
CA MET A 199 0.14 5.86 -25.64
C MET A 199 0.67 6.03 -27.07
N ILE A 200 1.21 7.21 -27.37
CA ILE A 200 1.79 7.55 -28.69
C ILE A 200 2.91 6.58 -29.08
N ASP A 201 3.65 6.06 -28.10
CA ASP A 201 4.73 5.07 -28.30
C ASP A 201 4.22 3.70 -28.78
N GLY A 202 2.90 3.48 -28.79
CA GLY A 202 2.26 2.23 -29.19
C GLY A 202 2.47 1.05 -28.23
N LYS A 203 3.26 1.20 -27.17
CA LYS A 203 3.66 0.08 -26.28
C LYS A 203 3.06 0.21 -24.89
N SER A 204 2.94 1.43 -24.38
CA SER A 204 2.42 1.70 -23.05
C SER A 204 0.94 2.08 -23.08
N PHE A 205 0.30 2.04 -21.91
CA PHE A 205 -1.10 2.38 -21.71
C PHE A 205 -1.20 3.56 -20.74
N MET A 206 -2.12 4.48 -21.01
CA MET A 206 -2.28 5.69 -20.20
C MET A 206 -2.54 5.38 -18.72
N VAL A 207 -3.46 4.46 -18.42
CA VAL A 207 -3.81 4.10 -17.03
C VAL A 207 -2.59 3.72 -16.18
N ASN A 208 -1.61 3.06 -16.78
CA ASN A 208 -0.38 2.63 -16.12
C ASN A 208 0.54 3.83 -15.78
N ARG A 209 0.60 4.81 -16.68
CA ARG A 209 1.33 6.06 -16.45
C ARG A 209 0.63 6.90 -15.38
N ASP A 210 -0.69 6.99 -15.43
CA ASP A 210 -1.46 7.85 -14.55
C ASP A 210 -1.47 7.31 -13.12
N ILE A 211 -1.62 5.99 -12.94
CA ILE A 211 -1.45 5.33 -11.64
C ILE A 211 -0.05 5.60 -11.06
N SER A 212 1.01 5.42 -11.87
CA SER A 212 2.38 5.62 -11.39
C SER A 212 2.66 7.07 -11.02
N THR A 213 2.17 8.00 -11.84
CA THR A 213 2.29 9.44 -11.60
C THR A 213 1.53 9.84 -10.34
N ALA A 214 0.28 9.38 -10.19
CA ALA A 214 -0.52 9.63 -9.00
C ALA A 214 0.16 9.11 -7.74
N CYS A 215 0.73 7.89 -7.78
CA CYS A 215 1.46 7.35 -6.64
C CYS A 215 2.64 8.24 -6.23
N SER A 216 3.44 8.68 -7.20
CA SER A 216 4.60 9.53 -6.94
C SER A 216 4.24 10.92 -6.42
N VAL A 217 3.30 11.60 -7.07
CA VAL A 217 2.94 12.99 -6.73
C VAL A 217 2.19 13.08 -5.41
N THR A 218 1.41 12.05 -5.04
CA THR A 218 0.69 12.00 -3.75
C THR A 218 1.52 11.40 -2.61
N GLY A 219 2.78 11.02 -2.86
CA GLY A 219 3.61 10.34 -1.86
C GLY A 219 3.08 8.95 -1.46
N MET A 220 2.19 8.36 -2.24
CA MET A 220 1.65 7.03 -1.97
C MET A 220 2.71 5.96 -2.22
N SER A 221 2.97 5.13 -1.21
CA SER A 221 3.86 3.99 -1.34
C SER A 221 3.30 2.98 -2.36
N TYR A 222 4.10 2.66 -3.38
CA TYR A 222 3.77 1.61 -4.37
C TYR A 222 3.40 0.29 -3.68
N HIS A 223 4.13 -0.14 -2.64
CA HIS A 223 3.84 -1.39 -1.95
C HIS A 223 2.48 -1.37 -1.25
N LYS A 224 2.09 -0.25 -0.64
CA LYS A 224 0.78 -0.12 0.00
C LYS A 224 -0.33 -0.19 -1.05
N PHE A 225 -0.16 0.52 -2.16
CA PHE A 225 -1.10 0.51 -3.27
C PHE A 225 -1.21 -0.87 -3.93
N SER A 226 -0.08 -1.52 -4.24
CA SER A 226 -0.04 -2.88 -4.80
C SER A 226 -0.72 -3.88 -3.86
N THR A 227 -0.45 -3.82 -2.56
CA THR A 227 -1.11 -4.71 -1.58
C THR A 227 -2.63 -4.54 -1.59
N CYS A 228 -3.12 -3.30 -1.73
CA CYS A 228 -4.55 -3.02 -1.87
C CYS A 228 -5.12 -3.66 -3.14
N CYS A 229 -4.50 -3.40 -4.29
CA CYS A 229 -4.90 -3.98 -5.58
C CYS A 229 -4.87 -5.52 -5.57
N GLU A 230 -3.82 -6.13 -5.01
CA GLU A 230 -3.70 -7.59 -4.86
C GLU A 230 -4.82 -8.17 -4.00
N THR A 231 -5.20 -7.48 -2.92
CA THR A 231 -6.31 -7.91 -2.05
C THR A 231 -7.65 -7.89 -2.80
N LEU A 232 -7.85 -6.89 -3.66
CA LEU A 232 -9.02 -6.76 -4.52
C LEU A 232 -8.92 -7.58 -5.81
N ARG A 233 -7.81 -8.28 -6.04
CA ARG A 233 -7.49 -9.00 -7.30
C ARG A 233 -7.53 -8.11 -8.54
N ILE A 234 -7.20 -6.84 -8.37
CA ILE A 234 -7.06 -5.87 -9.46
C ILE A 234 -5.65 -6.02 -10.04
N PRO A 235 -5.51 -6.24 -11.36
CA PRO A 235 -4.20 -6.31 -11.98
C PRO A 235 -3.52 -4.94 -11.95
N ILE A 236 -2.22 -4.92 -11.71
CA ILE A 236 -1.41 -3.70 -11.59
C ILE A 236 -0.03 -3.94 -12.19
N LEU A 237 0.65 -2.84 -12.55
CA LEU A 237 2.06 -2.84 -12.96
C LEU A 237 2.95 -3.49 -11.92
N THR A 238 4.03 -4.12 -12.37
CA THR A 238 5.11 -4.55 -11.49
C THR A 238 5.88 -3.35 -10.93
N GLU A 239 6.53 -3.53 -9.79
CA GLU A 239 7.35 -2.49 -9.16
C GLU A 239 8.43 -1.97 -10.12
N SER A 240 9.08 -2.88 -10.84
CA SER A 240 10.10 -2.54 -11.82
C SER A 240 9.55 -1.66 -12.96
N GLU A 241 8.32 -1.89 -13.41
CA GLU A 241 7.68 -1.06 -14.44
C GLU A 241 7.23 0.28 -13.87
N HIS A 242 6.67 0.29 -12.66
CA HIS A 242 6.34 1.51 -11.94
C HIS A 242 7.58 2.41 -11.81
N CYS A 243 8.68 1.89 -11.27
CA CYS A 243 9.94 2.63 -11.10
C CYS A 243 10.52 3.12 -12.44
N LYS A 244 10.37 2.36 -13.53
CA LYS A 244 10.76 2.82 -14.87
C LYS A 244 9.92 4.01 -15.33
N ILE A 245 8.62 3.99 -15.10
CA ILE A 245 7.74 5.10 -15.43
C ILE A 245 8.12 6.33 -14.61
N VAL A 246 8.31 6.17 -13.30
CA VAL A 246 8.73 7.26 -12.42
C VAL A 246 10.05 7.87 -12.90
N LYS A 247 11.06 7.05 -13.13
CA LYS A 247 12.39 7.51 -13.56
C LYS A 247 12.37 8.22 -14.91
N ASN A 248 11.61 7.70 -15.88
CA ASN A 248 11.68 8.18 -17.26
C ASN A 248 10.68 9.30 -17.57
N HIS A 249 9.62 9.44 -16.77
CA HIS A 249 8.52 10.36 -17.05
C HIS A 249 8.17 11.28 -15.89
N VAL A 250 8.07 10.77 -14.66
CA VAL A 250 7.62 11.58 -13.53
C VAL A 250 8.75 12.43 -12.98
N ALA A 251 9.89 11.81 -12.63
CA ALA A 251 11.02 12.50 -12.04
C ALA A 251 11.55 13.67 -12.90
N PRO A 252 11.70 13.54 -14.23
CA PRO A 252 12.13 14.68 -15.06
C PRO A 252 11.15 15.86 -15.02
N LEU A 253 9.85 15.59 -14.96
CA LEU A 253 8.83 16.64 -14.88
C LEU A 253 8.83 17.32 -13.51
N VAL A 254 8.94 16.54 -12.43
CA VAL A 254 9.05 17.06 -11.08
C VAL A 254 10.32 17.91 -10.94
N THR A 255 11.46 17.45 -11.45
CA THR A 255 12.71 18.23 -11.45
C THR A 255 12.58 19.51 -12.26
N ASN A 256 11.94 19.46 -13.43
CA ASN A 256 11.72 20.65 -14.24
C ASN A 256 10.86 21.69 -13.51
N GLU A 257 9.78 21.27 -12.85
CA GLU A 257 8.90 22.18 -12.13
C GLU A 257 9.53 22.69 -10.83
N TYR A 258 10.30 21.84 -10.15
CA TYR A 258 11.15 22.24 -9.03
C TYR A 258 12.14 23.33 -9.46
N ASN A 259 12.86 23.15 -10.56
CA ASN A 259 13.85 24.12 -11.02
C ASN A 259 13.22 25.48 -11.35
N LYS A 260 12.05 25.50 -11.99
CA LYS A 260 11.32 26.75 -12.26
C LYS A 260 10.92 27.46 -10.97
N LEU A 261 10.34 26.72 -10.02
CA LEU A 261 9.96 27.26 -8.72
C LEU A 261 11.19 27.77 -7.96
N GLN A 262 12.32 27.08 -8.07
CA GLN A 262 13.57 27.51 -7.44
C GLN A 262 14.10 28.79 -8.06
N GLU A 263 14.04 28.95 -9.38
CA GLU A 263 14.38 30.20 -10.07
C GLU A 263 13.50 31.36 -9.60
N GLU A 264 12.17 31.16 -9.55
CA GLU A 264 11.22 32.17 -9.07
C GLU A 264 11.47 32.56 -7.59
N VAL A 265 11.74 31.57 -6.73
CA VAL A 265 12.10 31.81 -5.33
C VAL A 265 13.38 32.63 -5.22
N LEU A 266 14.41 32.27 -5.98
CA LEU A 266 15.69 32.99 -5.97
C LEU A 266 15.55 34.43 -6.45
N GLU A 267 14.74 34.68 -7.50
CA GLU A 267 14.44 36.04 -7.96
C GLU A 267 13.80 36.88 -6.86
N ILE A 268 12.80 36.35 -6.15
CA ILE A 268 12.14 37.05 -5.04
C ILE A 268 13.13 37.35 -3.91
N VAL A 269 13.95 36.38 -3.51
CA VAL A 269 14.93 36.52 -2.43
C VAL A 269 15.98 37.57 -2.79
N VAL A 270 16.49 37.57 -4.03
CA VAL A 270 17.46 38.56 -4.50
C VAL A 270 16.86 39.97 -4.53
N ASP A 271 15.65 40.13 -5.07
CA ASP A 271 14.96 41.41 -5.13
C ASP A 271 14.72 42.00 -3.73
N GLU A 272 14.31 41.18 -2.76
CA GLU A 272 14.13 41.63 -1.36
C GLU A 272 15.46 41.95 -0.68
N ALA A 273 16.50 41.14 -0.92
CA ALA A 273 17.83 41.39 -0.38
C ALA A 273 18.42 42.72 -0.91
N GLU A 274 18.22 43.05 -2.19
CA GLU A 274 18.64 44.32 -2.78
C GLU A 274 17.91 45.53 -2.17
N LYS A 275 16.59 45.43 -1.96
CA LYS A 275 15.79 46.50 -1.33
C LYS A 275 16.23 46.76 0.11
N ARG A 276 16.54 45.70 0.85
CA ARG A 276 16.93 45.80 2.26
C ARG A 276 18.42 46.13 2.43
N GLY A 277 19.24 45.81 1.42
CA GLY A 277 20.70 45.99 1.43
C GLY A 277 21.47 44.88 2.16
N SER A 278 20.80 43.76 2.52
CA SER A 278 21.43 42.60 3.16
C SER A 278 20.65 41.32 2.89
N LEU A 279 21.39 40.22 2.70
CA LEU A 279 20.87 38.85 2.61
C LEU A 279 21.15 38.13 3.93
N ASP A 280 20.10 37.74 4.66
CA ASP A 280 20.23 37.03 5.93
C ASP A 280 19.79 35.58 5.74
N LEU A 281 20.75 34.66 5.75
CA LEU A 281 20.47 33.22 5.62
C LEU A 281 20.53 32.53 6.97
N SER A 282 19.57 31.64 7.20
CA SER A 282 19.55 30.67 8.28
C SER A 282 19.70 29.26 7.70
N GLY A 283 20.14 28.34 8.55
CA GLY A 283 20.29 26.93 8.21
C GLY A 283 19.47 26.06 9.15
N ASP A 284 18.71 25.14 8.59
CA ASP A 284 18.04 24.09 9.35
C ASP A 284 18.57 22.71 8.95
N ALA A 285 18.90 21.89 9.94
CA ALA A 285 19.57 20.61 9.76
C ALA A 285 18.71 19.49 10.33
N GLN A 286 18.38 18.49 9.50
CA GLN A 286 17.61 17.33 9.92
C GLN A 286 18.36 16.03 9.65
N TYR A 287 18.38 15.14 10.64
CA TYR A 287 18.87 13.78 10.46
C TYR A 287 17.84 12.95 9.66
N ASP A 288 18.25 12.42 8.51
CA ASP A 288 17.35 11.75 7.56
C ASP A 288 17.29 10.22 7.69
N SER A 289 18.06 9.62 8.63
CA SER A 289 18.09 8.16 8.77
C SER A 289 18.32 7.67 10.21
N PRO A 290 17.96 6.40 10.51
CA PRO A 290 18.20 5.80 11.82
C PRO A 290 19.70 5.76 12.14
N GLY A 291 20.09 6.42 13.22
CA GLY A 291 21.48 6.48 13.68
C GLY A 291 21.97 7.86 14.11
N PHE A 292 21.17 8.93 13.94
CA PHE A 292 21.49 10.31 14.35
C PHE A 292 22.92 10.74 13.96
N SER A 293 23.35 10.34 12.76
CA SER A 293 24.68 10.64 12.26
C SER A 293 24.63 11.87 11.36
N ALA A 294 25.54 12.82 11.59
CA ALA A 294 25.74 13.98 10.72
C ALA A 294 26.13 13.59 9.28
N LEU A 295 26.53 12.33 9.05
CA LEU A 295 26.86 11.80 7.73
C LEU A 295 25.63 11.68 6.80
N ASN A 296 24.43 11.57 7.38
CA ASN A 296 23.15 11.49 6.65
C ASN A 296 22.26 12.67 7.09
N CYS A 297 22.84 13.87 7.10
CA CYS A 297 22.17 15.12 7.46
C CYS A 297 21.65 15.79 6.19
N ARG A 298 20.37 16.15 6.19
CA ARG A 298 19.83 17.11 5.23
C ARG A 298 19.96 18.51 5.79
N TYR A 299 20.36 19.45 4.96
CA TYR A 299 20.55 20.84 5.37
C TYR A 299 19.79 21.75 4.43
N ALA A 300 18.85 22.53 4.97
CA ALA A 300 18.10 23.53 4.23
C ALA A 300 18.65 24.92 4.55
N LEU A 301 18.97 25.69 3.51
CA LEU A 301 19.26 27.12 3.60
C LEU A 301 17.96 27.90 3.41
N ILE A 302 17.67 28.81 4.32
CA ILE A 302 16.42 29.58 4.36
C ILE A 302 16.78 31.07 4.42
N ASP A 303 16.17 31.90 3.59
CA ASP A 303 16.27 33.34 3.75
C ASP A 303 15.32 33.81 4.86
N VAL A 304 15.85 34.48 5.88
CA VAL A 304 15.12 34.85 7.10
C VAL A 304 14.08 35.95 6.83
N ALA A 305 14.26 36.74 5.76
CA ALA A 305 13.33 37.82 5.44
C ALA A 305 12.07 37.31 4.72
N THR A 306 12.21 36.32 3.84
CA THR A 306 11.13 35.76 3.01
C THR A 306 10.58 34.43 3.53
N ASP A 307 11.26 33.80 4.49
CA ASP A 307 11.00 32.44 4.97
C ASP A 307 11.06 31.36 3.86
N PHE A 308 11.69 31.68 2.73
CA PHE A 308 11.82 30.75 1.61
C PHE A 308 13.08 29.88 1.70
N VAL A 309 12.94 28.63 1.28
CA VAL A 309 14.04 27.69 1.16
C VAL A 309 14.83 27.98 -0.12
N VAL A 310 16.08 28.40 0.05
CA VAL A 310 17.00 28.84 -1.01
C VAL A 310 17.81 27.68 -1.59
N ASP A 311 18.12 26.68 -0.77
CA ASP A 311 18.81 25.47 -1.21
C ASP A 311 18.60 24.32 -0.21
N VAL A 312 18.75 23.08 -0.68
CA VAL A 312 18.71 21.87 0.16
C VAL A 312 19.86 20.94 -0.22
N GLU A 313 20.79 20.73 0.71
CA GLU A 313 21.85 19.72 0.58
C GLU A 313 21.44 18.39 1.20
N HIS A 314 21.84 17.29 0.53
CA HIS A 314 21.56 15.90 0.88
C HIS A 314 22.84 15.09 1.13
#